data_AF-A0AAV1NP95-F1
#
_entry.id   AF-A0AAV1NP95-F1
#
_cell.length_a   1.000
_cell.length_b   1.000
_cell.length_c   1.000
_cell.angle_alpha   90.00
_cell.angle_beta   90.00
_cell.angle_gamma   90.00
#
_symmetry.space_group_name_H-M   'P 1'
#
loop_
_entity.id
_entity.type
_entity.pdbx_description
1 polymer ?
#
loop_
_entity_poly.entity_id
_entity_poly.type
_entity_poly.pdbx_seq_one_letter_code
_entity_poly.pdbx_strand_id
1 'polypeptide(L)'
;METGEEELLEDEDPFRRNAQIIIEEMVELNTISSEHTTLYVDEFLHSIFFLGKIKNSPKYTPQMIVGDDEMYDALKEDYPRAFELYSSQLPKRSPLSCVLDMIVHLEGQQNEDLIIKRLQQLICRLKEDKRDELVSSTICVSQKSNIPNSDRYYGVSMSTSGREAGQIVIAASCLSIWDDYVAGAVMTYYPEWVKKKYFDGTIKLSEDVRCQAFSLCKGGPMLPCISCANLFGLMKSENKEWAYGNCAEAESLSNLLKQEENVKKKARPTSTLWTEKNRQRATERVMKYLRRTLLSIEFQWDDNFYTPQMEDI
;
A
#
# COMPACT_ATOMS: atom_id res chain seq x y z
N MET A 1 -35.59 19.11 10.68
CA MET A 1 -35.96 17.84 11.36
C MET A 1 -35.54 16.74 10.39
N GLU A 2 -34.23 16.57 10.24
CA GLU A 2 -33.54 15.71 9.25
C GLU A 2 -32.23 15.20 9.90
N THR A 3 -32.27 14.80 11.17
CA THR A 3 -31.04 14.49 11.94
C THR A 3 -30.99 13.05 12.45
N GLY A 4 -32.02 12.24 12.21
CA GLY A 4 -32.10 10.87 12.73
C GLY A 4 -31.75 9.77 11.72
N GLU A 5 -31.98 9.99 10.43
CA GLU A 5 -31.72 8.98 9.39
C GLU A 5 -30.30 9.06 8.82
N GLU A 6 -29.66 10.24 8.83
CA GLU A 6 -28.25 10.40 8.39
C GLU A 6 -27.25 9.84 9.41
N GLU A 7 -27.42 10.08 10.71
CA GLU A 7 -26.53 9.54 11.76
C GLU A 7 -26.54 8.00 11.81
N LEU A 8 -27.69 7.36 11.61
CA LEU A 8 -27.80 5.89 11.58
C LEU A 8 -27.18 5.25 10.33
N LEU A 9 -27.09 5.98 9.21
CA LEU A 9 -26.46 5.49 7.97
C LEU A 9 -24.94 5.61 8.00
N GLU A 10 -24.38 6.55 8.78
CA GLU A 10 -22.93 6.71 8.92
C GLU A 10 -22.28 5.61 9.76
N ASP A 11 -22.97 5.04 10.74
CA ASP A 11 -22.50 3.92 11.57
C ASP A 11 -22.46 2.57 10.79
N GLU A 12 -23.12 2.48 9.63
CA GLU A 12 -23.14 1.28 8.78
C GLU A 12 -22.18 1.34 7.58
N ASP A 13 -21.46 2.44 7.36
CA ASP A 13 -20.53 2.53 6.23
C ASP A 13 -19.23 1.78 6.54
N PRO A 14 -18.87 0.73 5.78
CA PRO A 14 -17.76 -0.15 6.13
C PRO A 14 -16.41 0.53 6.07
N PHE A 15 -16.27 1.61 5.30
CA PHE A 15 -15.03 2.38 5.29
C PHE A 15 -14.79 3.02 6.65
N ARG A 16 -15.77 3.73 7.20
CA ARG A 16 -15.66 4.41 8.50
C ARG A 16 -15.39 3.40 9.61
N ARG A 17 -16.22 2.35 9.69
CA ARG A 17 -16.04 1.26 10.65
C ARG A 17 -14.65 0.65 10.58
N ASN A 18 -14.21 0.24 9.38
CA ASN A 18 -12.90 -0.41 9.22
C ASN A 18 -11.76 0.57 9.51
N ALA A 19 -11.92 1.85 9.18
CA ALA A 19 -10.93 2.86 9.52
C ALA A 19 -10.77 3.02 11.04
N GLN A 20 -11.87 3.06 11.81
CA GLN A 20 -11.83 3.12 13.27
C GLN A 20 -11.10 1.92 13.86
N ILE A 21 -11.46 0.70 13.43
CA ILE A 21 -10.80 -0.53 13.91
C ILE A 21 -9.29 -0.50 13.64
N ILE A 22 -8.87 -0.02 12.47
CA ILE A 22 -7.44 0.05 12.14
C ILE A 22 -6.75 1.18 12.92
N ILE A 23 -7.41 2.32 13.16
CA ILE A 23 -6.89 3.41 14.00
C ILE A 23 -6.64 2.91 15.42
N GLU A 24 -7.63 2.25 16.03
CA GLU A 24 -7.51 1.64 17.36
C GLU A 24 -6.35 0.65 17.41
N GLU A 25 -6.24 -0.25 16.44
CA GLU A 25 -5.12 -1.20 16.38
C GLU A 25 -3.76 -0.48 16.27
N MET A 26 -3.64 0.55 15.43
CA MET A 26 -2.39 1.31 15.28
C MET A 26 -2.03 2.07 16.56
N VAL A 27 -3.01 2.66 17.25
CA VAL A 27 -2.79 3.32 18.55
C VAL A 27 -2.35 2.30 19.60
N GLU A 28 -3.07 1.17 19.72
CA GLU A 28 -2.72 0.09 20.65
C GLU A 28 -1.30 -0.41 20.40
N LEU A 29 -0.95 -0.73 19.16
CA LEU A 29 0.40 -1.18 18.79
C LEU A 29 1.46 -0.12 19.13
N ASN A 30 1.14 1.18 19.02
CA ASN A 30 2.10 2.26 19.29
C ASN A 30 2.36 2.41 20.78
N THR A 31 1.37 2.12 21.64
CA THR A 31 1.57 2.13 23.10
C THR A 31 2.55 1.06 23.59
N ILE A 32 2.80 0.02 22.78
CA ILE A 32 3.67 -1.10 23.13
C ILE A 32 5.16 -0.76 22.85
N SER A 33 5.47 0.26 22.06
CA SER A 33 6.81 0.49 21.48
C SER A 33 7.38 1.90 21.58
N SER A 34 8.65 2.02 21.17
CA SER A 34 9.46 3.25 21.15
C SER A 34 9.17 4.19 19.98
N GLU A 35 9.77 5.39 19.98
CA GLU A 35 9.68 6.47 18.98
C GLU A 35 9.56 6.05 17.50
N HIS A 36 10.21 4.98 17.05
CA HIS A 36 10.14 4.58 15.63
C HIS A 36 8.75 4.17 15.14
N THR A 37 7.81 3.83 16.02
CA THR A 37 6.47 3.43 15.61
C THR A 37 5.52 4.60 15.37
N THR A 38 5.84 5.80 15.88
CA THR A 38 5.04 7.01 15.65
C THR A 38 4.98 7.39 14.18
N LEU A 39 6.09 7.18 13.44
CA LEU A 39 6.16 7.40 11.99
C LEU A 39 5.18 6.52 11.21
N TYR A 40 4.93 5.29 11.68
CA TYR A 40 3.95 4.40 11.04
C TYR A 40 2.53 4.88 11.28
N VAL A 41 2.22 5.37 12.48
CA VAL A 41 0.91 5.95 12.82
C VAL A 41 0.68 7.23 12.01
N ASP A 42 1.67 8.12 11.94
CA ASP A 42 1.60 9.37 11.19
C ASP A 42 1.28 9.13 9.70
N GLU A 43 2.06 8.27 9.04
CA GLU A 43 1.84 7.95 7.62
C GLU A 43 0.52 7.21 7.39
N PHE A 44 0.14 6.33 8.31
CA PHE A 44 -1.14 5.61 8.28
C PHE A 44 -2.33 6.59 8.35
N LEU A 45 -2.33 7.52 9.30
CA LEU A 45 -3.41 8.49 9.50
C LEU A 45 -3.57 9.38 8.25
N HIS A 46 -2.46 9.89 7.70
CA HIS A 46 -2.52 10.65 6.45
C HIS A 46 -3.17 9.82 5.33
N SER A 47 -2.74 8.56 5.17
CA SER A 47 -3.28 7.70 4.13
C SER A 47 -4.77 7.41 4.31
N ILE A 48 -5.26 7.21 5.54
CA ILE A 48 -6.67 6.90 5.76
C ILE A 48 -7.56 8.13 5.58
N PHE A 49 -7.12 9.29 6.04
CA PHE A 49 -7.82 10.56 5.85
C PHE A 49 -7.88 10.95 4.38
N PHE A 50 -6.78 10.75 3.63
CA PHE A 50 -6.77 10.94 2.19
C PHE A 50 -7.84 10.06 1.51
N LEU A 51 -7.89 8.76 1.84
CA LEU A 51 -8.88 7.85 1.25
C LEU A 51 -10.32 8.24 1.60
N GLY A 52 -10.57 8.68 2.83
CA GLY A 52 -11.88 9.17 3.25
C GLY A 52 -12.31 10.43 2.51
N LYS A 53 -11.35 11.32 2.19
CA LYS A 53 -11.59 12.54 1.42
C LYS A 53 -11.97 12.27 -0.03
N ILE A 54 -11.34 11.28 -0.65
CA ILE A 54 -11.53 10.95 -2.08
C ILE A 54 -12.61 9.89 -2.33
N LYS A 55 -13.21 9.33 -1.27
CA LYS A 55 -14.32 8.38 -1.38
C LYS A 55 -15.49 9.00 -2.16
N ASN A 56 -16.16 8.19 -2.97
CA ASN A 56 -17.25 8.66 -3.83
C ASN A 56 -18.46 9.16 -3.01
N SER A 57 -18.96 8.35 -2.07
CA SER A 57 -20.01 8.75 -1.13
C SER A 57 -20.16 7.70 0.00
N PRO A 58 -20.43 8.12 1.25
CA PRO A 58 -20.17 9.47 1.76
C PRO A 58 -18.66 9.80 1.75
N LYS A 59 -18.32 11.10 1.76
CA LYS A 59 -16.97 11.60 2.01
C LYS A 59 -16.79 11.84 3.49
N TYR A 60 -15.58 11.62 4.00
CA TYR A 60 -15.30 11.77 5.43
C TYR A 60 -14.22 12.81 5.72
N THR A 61 -14.44 13.57 6.79
CA THR A 61 -13.38 14.34 7.45
C THR A 61 -12.64 13.45 8.45
N PRO A 62 -11.42 13.83 8.89
CA PRO A 62 -10.72 13.11 9.96
C PRO A 62 -11.58 12.94 11.22
N GLN A 63 -12.32 13.97 11.63
CA GLN A 63 -13.22 13.90 12.80
C GLN A 63 -14.34 12.87 12.61
N MET A 64 -14.97 12.83 11.43
CA MET A 64 -15.99 11.81 11.14
C MET A 64 -15.41 10.39 11.13
N ILE A 65 -14.16 10.22 10.67
CA ILE A 65 -13.49 8.91 10.66
C ILE A 65 -13.19 8.46 12.09
N VAL A 66 -12.58 9.31 12.91
CA VAL A 66 -12.20 8.96 14.29
C VAL A 66 -13.45 8.75 15.13
N GLY A 67 -14.43 9.67 15.07
CA GLY A 67 -15.72 9.57 15.75
C GLY A 67 -15.69 9.85 17.25
N ASP A 68 -14.60 9.54 17.95
CA ASP A 68 -14.37 9.87 19.35
C ASP A 68 -13.60 11.20 19.48
N ASP A 69 -14.18 12.19 20.17
CA ASP A 69 -13.61 13.54 20.25
C ASP A 69 -12.30 13.58 21.06
N GLU A 70 -12.18 12.79 22.14
CA GLU A 70 -10.96 12.73 22.96
C GLU A 70 -9.79 12.13 22.16
N MET A 71 -10.03 11.03 21.47
CA MET A 71 -9.06 10.39 20.57
C MET A 71 -8.72 11.29 19.39
N TYR A 72 -9.70 11.99 18.82
CA TYR A 72 -9.48 12.92 17.72
C TYR A 72 -8.53 14.05 18.13
N ASP A 73 -8.78 14.67 19.27
CA ASP A 73 -7.94 15.76 19.78
C ASP A 73 -6.53 15.27 20.10
N ALA A 74 -6.39 14.10 20.75
CA ALA A 74 -5.09 13.49 21.03
C ALA A 74 -4.29 13.16 19.75
N LEU A 75 -4.92 12.49 18.77
CA LEU A 75 -4.26 12.17 17.50
C LEU A 75 -3.87 13.42 16.72
N LYS A 76 -4.68 14.48 16.79
CA LYS A 76 -4.39 15.73 16.11
C LYS A 76 -3.27 16.51 16.79
N GLU A 77 -3.16 16.42 18.11
CA GLU A 77 -2.02 16.95 18.87
C GLU A 77 -0.74 16.20 18.55
N ASP A 78 -0.77 14.86 18.52
CA ASP A 78 0.42 14.02 18.29
C ASP A 78 0.85 13.95 16.81
N TYR A 79 -0.09 14.07 15.86
CA TYR A 79 0.15 13.90 14.42
C TYR A 79 -0.45 15.03 13.56
N PRO A 80 -0.20 16.31 13.88
CA PRO A 80 -0.91 17.45 13.28
C PRO A 80 -0.80 17.48 11.75
N ARG A 81 0.37 17.10 11.21
CA ARG A 81 0.64 17.11 9.76
C ARG A 81 -0.25 16.14 8.99
N ALA A 82 -0.64 14.99 9.56
CA ALA A 82 -1.57 14.08 8.92
C ALA A 82 -2.95 14.74 8.72
N PHE A 83 -3.40 15.52 9.70
CA PHE A 83 -4.67 16.26 9.67
C PHE A 83 -4.62 17.50 8.77
N GLU A 84 -3.46 18.13 8.62
CA GLU A 84 -3.31 19.31 7.77
C GLU A 84 -3.14 18.94 6.29
N LEU A 85 -2.37 17.89 5.99
CA LEU A 85 -1.87 17.60 4.64
C LEU A 85 -2.64 16.50 3.90
N TYR A 86 -3.60 15.81 4.52
CA TYR A 86 -4.40 14.76 3.84
C TYR A 86 -5.20 15.26 2.63
N SER A 87 -5.47 16.57 2.57
CA SER A 87 -6.27 17.20 1.52
C SER A 87 -5.43 17.84 0.41
N SER A 88 -4.10 17.91 0.58
CA SER A 88 -3.19 18.56 -0.35
C SER A 88 -2.02 17.68 -0.81
N GLN A 89 -1.60 16.69 0.00
CA GLN A 89 -0.51 15.76 -0.32
C GLN A 89 -1.03 14.34 -0.53
N LEU A 90 -0.29 13.54 -1.29
CA LEU A 90 -0.66 12.15 -1.58
C LEU A 90 0.08 11.16 -0.68
N PRO A 91 -0.60 10.13 -0.17
CA PRO A 91 0.10 9.04 0.51
C PRO A 91 0.96 8.26 -0.48
N LYS A 92 2.07 7.70 0.01
CA LYS A 92 3.01 6.92 -0.82
C LYS A 92 2.62 5.45 -0.95
N ARG A 93 1.78 4.94 -0.03
CA ARG A 93 1.37 3.55 0.11
C ARG A 93 -0.03 3.45 0.74
N SER A 94 -0.60 2.26 0.81
CA SER A 94 -1.93 2.05 1.40
C SER A 94 -1.87 1.99 2.93
N PRO A 95 -2.97 2.21 3.66
CA PRO A 95 -2.97 2.18 5.12
C PRO A 95 -2.45 0.86 5.70
N LEU A 96 -2.87 -0.28 5.15
CA LEU A 96 -2.40 -1.59 5.63
C LEU A 96 -0.92 -1.88 5.34
N SER A 97 -0.29 -1.12 4.44
CA SER A 97 1.17 -1.19 4.25
C SER A 97 1.89 -0.66 5.50
N CYS A 98 1.40 0.45 6.07
CA CYS A 98 1.92 1.00 7.32
C CYS A 98 1.67 0.07 8.51
N VAL A 99 0.47 -0.52 8.60
CA VAL A 99 0.13 -1.52 9.63
C VAL A 99 1.06 -2.73 9.55
N LEU A 100 1.31 -3.25 8.34
CA LEU A 100 2.22 -4.38 8.15
C LEU A 100 3.63 -4.03 8.64
N ASP A 101 4.16 -2.86 8.27
CA ASP A 101 5.50 -2.45 8.71
C ASP A 101 5.59 -2.34 10.23
N MET A 102 4.54 -1.83 10.88
CA MET A 102 4.46 -1.77 12.34
C MET A 102 4.47 -3.17 12.96
N ILE A 103 3.65 -4.10 12.46
CA ILE A 103 3.64 -5.50 12.92
C ILE A 103 5.01 -6.16 12.70
N VAL A 104 5.63 -5.97 11.53
CA VAL A 104 6.96 -6.51 11.22
C VAL A 104 8.02 -5.95 12.16
N HIS A 105 7.94 -4.66 12.51
CA HIS A 105 8.84 -4.01 13.45
C HIS A 105 8.72 -4.62 14.86
N LEU A 106 7.49 -4.80 15.35
CA LEU A 106 7.21 -5.30 16.70
C LEU A 106 7.53 -6.79 16.85
N GLU A 107 7.09 -7.60 15.89
CA GLU A 107 7.27 -9.05 15.94
C GLU A 107 8.67 -9.46 15.49
N GLY A 108 9.36 -8.62 14.74
CA GLY A 108 10.64 -8.91 14.11
C GLY A 108 10.49 -9.69 12.81
N GLN A 109 11.18 -9.23 11.76
CA GLN A 109 11.06 -9.72 10.38
C GLN A 109 11.35 -11.22 10.16
N GLN A 110 11.82 -11.95 11.17
CA GLN A 110 12.05 -13.39 11.08
C GLN A 110 10.82 -14.23 11.48
N ASN A 111 9.83 -13.62 12.14
CA ASN A 111 8.66 -14.31 12.69
C ASN A 111 7.49 -14.33 11.69
N GLU A 112 7.72 -14.88 10.50
CA GLU A 112 6.76 -14.92 9.38
C GLU A 112 5.36 -15.42 9.77
N ASP A 113 5.28 -16.55 10.47
CA ASP A 113 4.00 -17.14 10.86
C ASP A 113 3.23 -16.23 11.84
N LEU A 114 3.95 -15.53 12.73
CA LEU A 114 3.35 -14.62 13.70
C LEU A 114 2.86 -13.34 13.03
N ILE A 115 3.65 -12.75 12.14
CA ILE A 115 3.29 -11.58 11.33
C ILE A 115 2.05 -11.87 10.49
N ILE A 116 2.04 -13.00 9.75
CA ILE A 116 0.90 -13.41 8.93
C ILE A 116 -0.33 -13.61 9.81
N LYS A 117 -0.19 -14.30 10.95
CA LYS A 117 -1.30 -14.56 11.87
C LYS A 117 -1.87 -13.28 12.47
N ARG A 118 -1.04 -12.33 12.89
CA ARG A 118 -1.48 -11.05 13.45
C ARG A 118 -2.25 -10.25 12.41
N LEU A 119 -1.73 -10.17 11.19
CA LEU A 119 -2.44 -9.50 10.10
C LEU A 119 -3.76 -10.21 9.75
N GLN A 120 -3.79 -11.54 9.71
CA GLN A 120 -5.03 -12.31 9.52
C GLN A 120 -6.08 -12.02 10.59
N GLN A 121 -5.68 -11.91 11.87
CA GLN A 121 -6.59 -11.56 12.96
C GLN A 121 -7.23 -10.18 12.76
N LEU A 122 -6.44 -9.19 12.33
CA LEU A 122 -6.96 -7.87 11.96
C LEU A 122 -7.94 -7.99 10.78
N ILE A 123 -7.55 -8.64 9.68
CA ILE A 123 -8.41 -8.80 8.49
C ILE A 123 -9.72 -9.52 8.82
N CYS A 124 -9.71 -10.50 9.74
CA CYS A 124 -10.92 -11.17 10.18
C CYS A 124 -11.92 -10.21 10.84
N ARG A 125 -11.45 -9.28 11.69
CA ARG A 125 -12.30 -8.25 12.32
C ARG A 125 -12.88 -7.28 11.27
N LEU A 126 -12.07 -6.89 10.28
CA LEU A 126 -12.50 -5.97 9.21
C LEU A 126 -13.53 -6.58 8.24
N LYS A 127 -13.68 -7.91 8.22
CA LYS A 127 -14.54 -8.64 7.27
C LYS A 127 -15.91 -9.02 7.80
N GLU A 128 -16.26 -8.66 9.03
CA GLU A 128 -17.52 -9.07 9.66
C GLU A 128 -18.76 -8.68 8.83
N ASP A 129 -18.72 -7.56 8.11
CA ASP A 129 -19.87 -7.01 7.36
C ASP A 129 -19.90 -7.35 5.84
N LYS A 130 -19.10 -8.34 5.39
CA LYS A 130 -19.05 -8.83 3.99
C LYS A 130 -18.73 -7.77 2.91
N ARG A 131 -18.26 -6.58 3.29
CA ARG A 131 -17.81 -5.53 2.36
C ARG A 131 -16.29 -5.35 2.49
N ASP A 132 -15.59 -5.30 1.36
CA ASP A 132 -14.12 -5.34 1.29
C ASP A 132 -13.46 -3.94 1.32
N GLU A 133 -14.01 -3.00 2.10
CA GLU A 133 -13.45 -1.65 2.24
C GLU A 133 -12.19 -1.68 3.14
N LEU A 134 -11.08 -1.07 2.70
CA LEU A 134 -9.82 -1.05 3.46
C LEU A 134 -9.23 -2.43 3.83
N VAL A 135 -9.59 -3.49 3.09
CA VAL A 135 -9.12 -4.86 3.38
C VAL A 135 -8.10 -5.33 2.34
N SER A 136 -6.92 -5.73 2.82
CA SER A 136 -5.95 -6.49 2.02
C SER A 136 -6.32 -7.96 2.02
N SER A 137 -6.31 -8.59 0.84
CA SER A 137 -6.61 -10.03 0.69
C SER A 137 -5.36 -10.91 0.72
N THR A 138 -4.20 -10.32 0.47
CA THR A 138 -2.94 -11.02 0.26
C THR A 138 -1.79 -10.31 0.96
N ILE A 139 -0.89 -11.10 1.55
CA ILE A 139 0.46 -10.69 1.99
C ILE A 139 1.49 -11.44 1.14
N CYS A 140 2.59 -10.80 0.80
CA CYS A 140 3.72 -11.45 0.10
C CYS A 140 4.98 -11.35 0.95
N VAL A 141 5.75 -12.44 0.96
CA VAL A 141 7.05 -12.53 1.61
C VAL A 141 8.10 -12.83 0.56
N SER A 142 9.08 -11.93 0.44
CA SER A 142 10.21 -12.07 -0.46
C SER A 142 11.52 -12.20 0.32
N GLN A 143 12.41 -13.06 -0.15
CA GLN A 143 13.70 -13.36 0.49
C GLN A 143 14.74 -13.65 -0.57
N LYS A 144 16.00 -13.27 -0.31
CA LYS A 144 17.11 -13.52 -1.25
C LYS A 144 17.34 -14.99 -1.59
N SER A 145 17.00 -15.88 -0.66
CA SER A 145 17.19 -17.34 -0.76
C SER A 145 16.32 -18.06 0.25
N ASN A 146 15.94 -19.31 0.01
CA ASN A 146 15.25 -20.17 0.99
C ASN A 146 16.16 -20.64 2.15
N ILE A 147 17.32 -20.02 2.35
CA ILE A 147 18.25 -20.34 3.43
C ILE A 147 17.63 -19.86 4.76
N PRO A 148 17.66 -20.68 5.82
CA PRO A 148 17.28 -20.24 7.16
C PRO A 148 17.99 -18.93 7.56
N ASN A 149 17.25 -18.01 8.18
CA ASN A 149 17.74 -16.73 8.70
C ASN A 149 18.09 -15.64 7.67
N SER A 150 17.75 -15.79 6.39
CA SER A 150 17.79 -14.62 5.49
C SER A 150 16.69 -13.63 5.86
N ASP A 151 16.98 -12.34 5.75
CA ASP A 151 15.98 -11.29 5.98
C ASP A 151 14.78 -11.45 5.04
N ARG A 152 13.61 -11.21 5.61
CA ARG A 152 12.32 -11.36 4.94
C ARG A 152 11.73 -9.98 4.72
N TYR A 153 11.25 -9.75 3.51
CA TYR A 153 10.68 -8.48 3.09
C TYR A 153 9.20 -8.68 2.79
N TYR A 154 8.38 -7.85 3.42
CA TYR A 154 6.93 -8.00 3.39
C TYR A 154 6.30 -6.95 2.50
N GLY A 155 5.12 -7.28 2.00
CA GLY A 155 4.23 -6.34 1.33
C GLY A 155 2.80 -6.86 1.38
N VAL A 156 1.83 -5.97 1.19
CA VAL A 156 0.40 -6.31 1.18
C VAL A 156 -0.27 -5.85 -0.11
N SER A 157 -1.34 -6.53 -0.50
CA SER A 157 -2.15 -6.09 -1.64
C SER A 157 -2.83 -4.76 -1.29
N MET A 158 -2.97 -3.86 -2.25
CA MET A 158 -3.60 -2.55 -2.06
C MET A 158 -4.96 -2.68 -1.37
N SER A 159 -5.10 -2.00 -0.23
CA SER A 159 -6.30 -1.93 0.60
C SER A 159 -7.08 -0.65 0.32
N THR A 160 -7.35 -0.38 -0.95
CA THR A 160 -8.03 0.85 -1.38
C THR A 160 -9.41 0.54 -1.92
N SER A 161 -10.37 1.36 -1.56
CA SER A 161 -11.74 1.22 -2.03
C SER A 161 -11.98 2.01 -3.30
N GLY A 162 -12.52 1.35 -4.32
CA GLY A 162 -12.77 1.97 -5.62
C GLY A 162 -11.54 2.02 -6.53
N ARG A 163 -11.80 2.23 -7.82
CA ARG A 163 -10.79 2.11 -8.88
C ARG A 163 -9.80 3.27 -8.83
N GLU A 164 -10.30 4.48 -8.62
CA GLU A 164 -9.53 5.73 -8.64
C GLU A 164 -8.52 5.77 -7.50
N ALA A 165 -8.93 5.40 -6.28
CA ALA A 165 -8.07 5.37 -5.10
C ALA A 165 -6.87 4.42 -5.31
N GLY A 166 -7.12 3.19 -5.75
CA GLY A 166 -6.05 2.23 -6.03
C GLY A 166 -5.11 2.71 -7.14
N GLN A 167 -5.66 3.32 -8.19
CA GLN A 167 -4.84 3.88 -9.27
C GLN A 167 -3.95 5.04 -8.79
N ILE A 168 -4.46 5.91 -7.92
CA ILE A 168 -3.69 7.01 -7.33
C ILE A 168 -2.55 6.46 -6.47
N VAL A 169 -2.83 5.53 -5.54
CA VAL A 169 -1.82 4.96 -4.65
C VAL A 169 -0.75 4.19 -5.42
N ILE A 170 -1.11 3.44 -6.47
CA ILE A 170 -0.13 2.76 -7.34
C ILE A 170 0.78 3.77 -8.07
N ALA A 171 0.21 4.86 -8.62
CA ALA A 171 1.01 5.90 -9.25
C ALA A 171 1.94 6.59 -8.24
N ALA A 172 1.41 6.96 -7.08
CA ALA A 172 2.19 7.54 -6.01
C ALA A 172 3.33 6.60 -5.58
N SER A 173 3.05 5.31 -5.43
CA SER A 173 4.06 4.31 -5.07
C SER A 173 5.18 4.25 -6.11
N CYS A 174 4.84 4.19 -7.40
CA CYS A 174 5.80 4.18 -8.50
C CYS A 174 6.68 5.45 -8.56
N LEU A 175 6.11 6.60 -8.21
CA LEU A 175 6.76 7.90 -8.34
C LEU A 175 7.56 8.32 -7.10
N SER A 176 7.37 7.63 -5.97
CA SER A 176 7.92 8.07 -4.69
C SER A 176 8.69 7.00 -3.93
N ILE A 177 8.07 5.83 -3.67
CA ILE A 177 8.59 4.89 -2.67
C ILE A 177 9.09 3.59 -3.26
N TRP A 178 8.54 3.08 -4.36
CA TRP A 178 8.97 1.78 -4.89
C TRP A 178 10.37 1.83 -5.49
N ASP A 179 11.09 0.71 -5.36
CA ASP A 179 12.36 0.49 -6.05
C ASP A 179 12.22 0.77 -7.56
N ASP A 180 13.25 1.35 -8.18
CA ASP A 180 13.18 1.80 -9.57
C ASP A 180 12.93 0.66 -10.56
N TYR A 181 13.34 -0.57 -10.24
CA TYR A 181 13.07 -1.73 -11.10
C TYR A 181 11.64 -2.21 -10.96
N VAL A 182 11.10 -2.23 -9.73
CA VAL A 182 9.69 -2.58 -9.50
C VAL A 182 8.77 -1.54 -10.11
N ALA A 183 9.03 -0.26 -9.83
CA ALA A 183 8.29 0.85 -10.41
C ALA A 183 8.34 0.80 -11.94
N GLY A 184 9.53 0.57 -12.52
CA GLY A 184 9.73 0.39 -13.95
C GLY A 184 8.94 -0.79 -14.55
N ALA A 185 8.91 -1.92 -13.86
CA ALA A 185 8.11 -3.06 -14.26
C ALA A 185 6.63 -2.67 -14.31
N VAL A 186 6.08 -2.10 -13.23
CA VAL A 186 4.67 -1.67 -13.18
C VAL A 186 4.35 -0.67 -14.29
N MET A 187 5.21 0.34 -14.48
CA MET A 187 5.07 1.38 -15.51
C MET A 187 5.13 0.86 -16.96
N THR A 188 5.61 -0.37 -17.17
CA THR A 188 5.59 -1.03 -18.49
C THR A 188 4.16 -1.18 -19.00
N TYR A 189 3.22 -1.48 -18.10
CA TYR A 189 1.80 -1.66 -18.40
C TYR A 189 1.00 -0.42 -17.95
N TYR A 190 1.16 -0.02 -16.68
CA TYR A 190 0.43 1.10 -16.06
C TYR A 190 0.68 2.46 -16.73
N PRO A 191 -0.33 3.35 -16.90
CA PRO A 191 -1.70 3.26 -16.41
C PRO A 191 -2.65 2.46 -17.31
N GLU A 192 -2.16 1.98 -18.44
CA GLU A 192 -2.90 1.08 -19.31
C GLU A 192 -2.79 -0.38 -18.80
N TRP A 193 -3.48 -1.28 -19.47
CA TRP A 193 -3.37 -2.74 -19.23
C TRP A 193 -2.53 -3.43 -20.30
N VAL A 194 -1.93 -2.64 -21.20
CA VAL A 194 -1.20 -3.13 -22.36
C VAL A 194 0.24 -2.68 -22.27
N LYS A 195 1.16 -3.61 -22.55
CA LYS A 195 2.60 -3.35 -22.61
C LYS A 195 2.92 -2.21 -23.58
N LYS A 196 3.67 -1.22 -23.11
CA LYS A 196 4.14 -0.11 -23.94
C LYS A 196 5.13 -0.59 -25.00
N LYS A 197 4.94 -0.13 -26.24
CA LYS A 197 5.86 -0.46 -27.34
C LYS A 197 7.24 0.21 -27.22
N TYR A 198 7.35 1.29 -26.43
CA TYR A 198 8.56 2.10 -26.32
C TYR A 198 9.30 1.89 -24.99
N PHE A 199 8.73 1.13 -24.06
CA PHE A 199 9.28 0.98 -22.72
C PHE A 199 8.97 -0.41 -22.18
N ASP A 200 9.98 -1.03 -21.60
CA ASP A 200 9.90 -2.36 -21.03
C ASP A 200 10.90 -2.47 -19.87
N GLY A 201 10.37 -2.31 -18.66
CA GLY A 201 11.09 -2.39 -17.41
C GLY A 201 10.80 -3.65 -16.61
N THR A 202 10.18 -4.66 -17.23
CA THR A 202 9.94 -5.93 -16.53
C THR A 202 11.26 -6.56 -16.11
N ILE A 203 11.23 -7.21 -14.95
CA ILE A 203 12.37 -7.92 -14.39
C ILE A 203 12.11 -9.40 -14.41
N LYS A 204 13.19 -10.18 -14.30
CA LYS A 204 13.12 -11.62 -14.07
C LYS A 204 13.84 -11.91 -12.77
N LEU A 205 13.11 -12.40 -11.78
CA LEU A 205 13.73 -12.88 -10.55
C LEU A 205 14.53 -14.15 -10.83
N SER A 206 15.67 -14.27 -10.15
CA SER A 206 16.46 -15.49 -10.15
C SER A 206 15.69 -16.60 -9.41
N GLU A 207 15.88 -17.85 -9.82
CA GLU A 207 15.23 -19.02 -9.19
C GLU A 207 15.54 -19.17 -7.69
N ASP A 208 16.66 -18.60 -7.24
CA ASP A 208 17.05 -18.61 -5.83
C ASP A 208 16.16 -17.69 -4.97
N VAL A 209 15.57 -16.63 -5.58
CA VAL A 209 14.79 -15.63 -4.86
C VAL A 209 13.40 -16.19 -4.57
N ARG A 210 13.03 -16.20 -3.28
CA ARG A 210 11.67 -16.51 -2.87
C ARG A 210 10.82 -15.27 -3.04
N CYS A 211 9.64 -15.42 -3.64
CA CYS A 211 8.55 -14.45 -3.61
C CYS A 211 7.25 -15.24 -3.48
N GLN A 212 6.68 -15.29 -2.28
CA GLN A 212 5.55 -16.17 -1.96
C GLN A 212 4.41 -15.34 -1.38
N ALA A 213 3.27 -15.36 -2.08
CA ALA A 213 2.01 -14.78 -1.62
C ALA A 213 1.25 -15.74 -0.71
N PHE A 214 0.48 -15.19 0.24
CA PHE A 214 -0.38 -15.93 1.15
C PHE A 214 -1.75 -15.24 1.26
N SER A 215 -2.81 -16.04 1.38
CA SER A 215 -4.15 -15.50 1.59
C SER A 215 -4.33 -15.05 3.04
N LEU A 216 -4.73 -13.79 3.22
CA LEU A 216 -5.10 -13.26 4.54
C LEU A 216 -6.53 -13.67 4.95
N CYS A 217 -7.36 -14.12 4.01
CA CYS A 217 -8.72 -14.57 4.31
C CYS A 217 -8.83 -16.08 4.51
N LYS A 218 -8.16 -16.87 3.65
CA LYS A 218 -8.26 -18.34 3.65
C LYS A 218 -7.06 -19.02 4.32
N GLY A 219 -5.99 -18.26 4.58
CA GLY A 219 -4.69 -18.82 4.93
C GLY A 219 -4.02 -19.52 3.75
N GLY A 220 -2.77 -19.93 3.99
CA GLY A 220 -2.01 -20.74 3.06
C GLY A 220 -1.41 -19.99 1.86
N PRO A 221 -0.49 -20.64 1.14
CA PRO A 221 0.23 -20.06 0.01
C PRO A 221 -0.67 -19.91 -1.22
N MET A 222 -0.38 -18.89 -2.03
CA MET A 222 -1.05 -18.57 -3.28
C MET A 222 -0.06 -18.57 -4.44
N LEU A 223 -0.54 -18.90 -5.64
CA LEU A 223 0.24 -18.69 -6.85
C LEU A 223 0.12 -17.20 -7.27
N PRO A 224 1.17 -16.59 -7.84
CA PRO A 224 1.09 -15.24 -8.36
C PRO A 224 0.03 -15.11 -9.46
N CYS A 225 -0.51 -13.91 -9.64
CA CYS A 225 -1.43 -13.62 -10.74
C CYS A 225 -0.67 -13.43 -12.07
N ILE A 226 -1.40 -13.39 -13.19
CA ILE A 226 -0.84 -13.14 -14.53
C ILE A 226 -0.06 -11.83 -14.56
N SER A 227 -0.58 -10.78 -13.93
CA SER A 227 0.07 -9.47 -13.87
C SER A 227 1.42 -9.55 -13.16
N CYS A 228 1.49 -10.17 -11.98
CA CYS A 228 2.76 -10.37 -11.27
C CYS A 228 3.75 -11.22 -12.06
N ALA A 229 3.27 -12.26 -12.74
CA ALA A 229 4.11 -13.08 -13.62
C ALA A 229 4.69 -12.27 -14.78
N ASN A 230 3.89 -11.40 -15.40
CA ASN A 230 4.32 -10.49 -16.46
C ASN A 230 5.36 -9.47 -15.98
N LEU A 231 5.18 -8.94 -14.76
CA LEU A 231 6.06 -7.92 -14.19
C LEU A 231 7.41 -8.47 -13.75
N PHE A 232 7.41 -9.63 -13.09
CA PHE A 232 8.56 -10.13 -12.33
C PHE A 232 9.11 -11.47 -12.83
N GLY A 233 8.51 -12.04 -13.88
CA GLY A 233 8.95 -13.31 -14.48
C GLY A 233 8.66 -14.53 -13.62
N LEU A 234 7.59 -14.51 -12.81
CA LEU A 234 7.22 -15.61 -11.92
C LEU A 234 6.64 -16.79 -12.73
N MET A 235 7.20 -18.00 -12.54
CA MET A 235 7.01 -19.17 -13.43
C MET A 235 5.64 -19.86 -13.32
N LYS A 236 4.90 -19.72 -12.21
CA LYS A 236 3.63 -20.41 -11.98
C LYS A 236 2.54 -19.39 -11.67
N SER A 237 1.69 -19.05 -12.62
CA SER A 237 0.59 -18.10 -12.39
C SER A 237 -0.77 -18.78 -12.29
N GLU A 238 -1.67 -18.25 -11.47
CA GLU A 238 -3.10 -18.54 -11.61
C GLU A 238 -3.65 -17.93 -12.92
N ASN A 239 -4.87 -18.32 -13.30
CA ASN A 239 -5.58 -17.73 -14.44
C ASN A 239 -6.21 -16.35 -14.12
N LYS A 240 -5.93 -15.77 -12.95
CA LYS A 240 -6.45 -14.46 -12.55
C LYS A 240 -5.50 -13.35 -12.96
N GLU A 241 -6.06 -12.24 -13.42
CA GLU A 241 -5.34 -11.02 -13.75
C GLU A 241 -5.88 -9.87 -12.90
N TRP A 242 -4.98 -9.15 -12.22
CA TRP A 242 -5.31 -7.97 -11.41
C TRP A 242 -4.67 -6.72 -12.03
N ALA A 243 -5.05 -5.52 -11.58
CA ALA A 243 -4.36 -4.31 -12.01
C ALA A 243 -2.85 -4.39 -11.68
N TYR A 244 -2.02 -3.99 -12.64
CA TYR A 244 -0.56 -3.98 -12.47
C TYR A 244 -0.16 -3.07 -11.29
N GLY A 245 0.61 -3.61 -10.35
CA GLY A 245 1.01 -2.92 -9.11
C GLY A 245 0.07 -3.10 -7.92
N ASN A 246 -1.10 -3.73 -8.08
CA ASN A 246 -2.06 -3.88 -6.99
C ASN A 246 -1.69 -4.98 -5.98
N CYS A 247 -0.95 -5.99 -6.43
CA CYS A 247 -0.67 -7.19 -5.63
C CYS A 247 0.52 -6.97 -4.68
N ALA A 248 0.54 -7.77 -3.61
CA ALA A 248 1.51 -7.69 -2.52
C ALA A 248 2.97 -7.88 -2.96
N GLU A 249 3.19 -8.59 -4.07
CA GLU A 249 4.50 -8.85 -4.65
C GLU A 249 5.23 -7.55 -5.01
N ALA A 250 4.52 -6.50 -5.46
CA ALA A 250 5.17 -5.25 -5.85
C ALA A 250 5.87 -4.59 -4.66
N GLU A 251 5.17 -4.43 -3.55
CA GLU A 251 5.74 -3.85 -2.34
C GLU A 251 6.82 -4.75 -1.72
N SER A 252 6.55 -6.05 -1.59
CA SER A 252 7.47 -7.02 -1.01
C SER A 252 8.80 -7.08 -1.78
N LEU A 253 8.74 -7.13 -3.12
CA LEU A 253 9.95 -7.11 -3.95
C LEU A 253 10.64 -5.75 -3.94
N SER A 254 9.89 -4.64 -3.89
CA SER A 254 10.48 -3.32 -3.76
C SER A 254 11.31 -3.23 -2.48
N ASN A 255 10.78 -3.72 -1.36
CA ASN A 255 11.48 -3.74 -0.08
C ASN A 255 12.72 -4.64 -0.12
N LEU A 256 12.64 -5.82 -0.77
CA LEU A 256 13.80 -6.68 -1.02
C LEU A 256 14.87 -5.98 -1.85
N LEU A 257 14.52 -5.39 -2.99
CA LEU A 257 15.50 -4.82 -3.93
C LEU A 257 16.19 -3.57 -3.38
N LYS A 258 15.55 -2.81 -2.49
CA LYS A 258 16.18 -1.68 -1.79
C LYS A 258 17.29 -2.11 -0.83
N GLN A 259 17.20 -3.29 -0.25
CA GLN A 259 18.09 -3.76 0.82
C GLN A 259 19.10 -4.81 0.33
N GLU A 260 18.73 -5.63 -0.65
CA GLU A 260 19.56 -6.73 -1.17
C GLU A 260 20.15 -6.38 -2.55
N GLU A 261 21.22 -5.59 -2.56
CA GLU A 261 21.89 -5.09 -3.77
C GLU A 261 22.31 -6.21 -4.74
N ASN A 262 22.71 -7.37 -4.20
CA ASN A 262 23.08 -8.53 -5.03
C ASN A 262 21.88 -9.12 -5.78
N VAL A 263 20.71 -9.14 -5.14
CA VAL A 263 19.46 -9.56 -5.79
C VAL A 263 19.07 -8.54 -6.84
N LYS A 264 19.13 -7.25 -6.51
CA LYS A 264 18.85 -6.16 -7.45
C LYS A 264 19.71 -6.23 -8.71
N LYS A 265 21.03 -6.40 -8.57
CA LYS A 265 21.95 -6.57 -9.71
C LYS A 265 21.57 -7.72 -10.63
N LYS A 266 21.17 -8.87 -10.06
CA LYS A 266 20.75 -10.05 -10.84
C LYS A 266 19.39 -9.84 -11.52
N ALA A 267 18.48 -9.10 -10.90
CA ALA A 267 17.13 -8.84 -11.40
C ALA A 267 17.06 -7.69 -12.44
N ARG A 268 18.20 -7.05 -12.77
CA ARG A 268 18.24 -5.87 -13.63
C ARG A 268 17.43 -6.06 -14.93
N PRO A 269 16.56 -5.09 -15.32
CA PRO A 269 15.86 -5.14 -16.60
C PRO A 269 16.82 -5.32 -17.78
N THR A 270 16.55 -6.31 -18.63
CA THR A 270 17.43 -6.69 -19.76
C THR A 270 16.97 -6.14 -21.11
N SER A 271 15.80 -5.51 -21.17
CA SER A 271 15.24 -4.99 -22.42
C SER A 271 16.08 -3.84 -22.98
N THR A 272 16.28 -3.81 -24.29
CA THR A 272 16.94 -2.68 -24.97
C THR A 272 16.11 -1.39 -24.90
N LEU A 273 14.82 -1.50 -24.54
CA LEU A 273 13.93 -0.37 -24.31
C LEU A 273 14.10 0.27 -22.91
N TRP A 274 14.82 -0.40 -22.00
CA TRP A 274 15.16 0.13 -20.67
C TRP A 274 16.33 1.13 -20.76
N THR A 275 16.03 2.30 -21.34
CA THR A 275 16.98 3.43 -21.43
C THR A 275 16.53 4.56 -20.52
N GLU A 276 17.46 5.41 -20.09
CA GLU A 276 17.14 6.55 -19.22
C GLU A 276 16.02 7.44 -19.80
N LYS A 277 16.13 7.75 -21.10
CA LYS A 277 15.13 8.52 -21.83
C LYS A 277 13.74 7.86 -21.80
N ASN A 278 13.68 6.54 -21.97
CA ASN A 278 12.40 5.83 -21.95
C ASN A 278 11.83 5.70 -20.53
N ARG A 279 12.70 5.55 -19.51
CA ARG A 279 12.29 5.60 -18.09
C ARG A 279 11.65 6.94 -17.77
N GLN A 280 12.35 8.03 -18.07
CA GLN A 280 11.83 9.39 -17.86
C GLN A 280 10.49 9.60 -18.58
N ARG A 281 10.38 9.17 -19.84
CA ARG A 281 9.12 9.25 -20.60
C ARG A 281 7.99 8.45 -19.96
N ALA A 282 8.28 7.27 -19.40
CA ALA A 282 7.29 6.46 -18.69
C ALA A 282 6.85 7.14 -17.39
N THR A 283 7.80 7.66 -16.60
CA THR A 283 7.55 8.45 -15.39
C THR A 283 6.68 9.68 -15.68
N GLU A 284 7.00 10.46 -16.71
CA GLU A 284 6.20 11.63 -17.13
C GLU A 284 4.78 11.22 -17.54
N ARG A 285 4.60 10.06 -18.17
CA ARG A 285 3.27 9.55 -18.52
C ARG A 285 2.47 9.20 -17.27
N VAL A 286 3.08 8.55 -16.28
CA VAL A 286 2.43 8.24 -14.99
C VAL A 286 2.09 9.50 -14.23
N MET A 287 3.01 10.47 -14.15
CA MET A 287 2.77 11.77 -13.53
C MET A 287 1.60 12.51 -14.19
N LYS A 288 1.54 12.53 -15.53
CA LYS A 288 0.44 13.14 -16.28
C LYS A 288 -0.89 12.41 -16.05
N TYR A 289 -0.86 11.08 -15.91
CA TYR A 289 -2.04 10.31 -15.59
C TYR A 289 -2.53 10.61 -14.17
N LEU A 290 -1.64 10.59 -13.18
CA LEU A 290 -1.94 10.93 -11.79
C LEU A 290 -2.61 12.30 -11.68
N ARG A 291 -2.01 13.35 -12.26
CA ARG A 291 -2.61 14.70 -12.27
C ARG A 291 -4.00 14.74 -12.87
N ARG A 292 -4.24 14.01 -13.96
CA ARG A 292 -5.57 13.93 -14.60
C ARG A 292 -6.59 13.23 -13.71
N THR A 293 -6.20 12.14 -13.05
CA THR A 293 -7.08 11.43 -12.11
C THR A 293 -7.44 12.33 -10.94
N LEU A 294 -6.46 13.04 -10.35
CA LEU A 294 -6.70 13.98 -9.25
C LEU A 294 -7.62 15.14 -9.65
N LEU A 295 -7.42 15.70 -10.84
CA LEU A 295 -8.31 16.72 -11.43
C LEU A 295 -9.74 16.19 -11.58
N SER A 296 -9.93 14.92 -11.99
CA SER A 296 -11.26 14.34 -12.19
C SER A 296 -12.04 14.10 -10.89
N ILE A 297 -11.34 14.02 -9.76
CA ILE A 297 -11.94 13.89 -8.42
C ILE A 297 -11.87 15.21 -7.61
N GLU A 298 -11.51 16.31 -8.28
CA GLU A 298 -11.39 17.66 -7.71
C GLU A 298 -10.42 17.75 -6.51
N PHE A 299 -9.41 16.88 -6.48
CA PHE A 299 -8.38 16.91 -5.44
C PHE A 299 -7.27 17.92 -5.79
N GLN A 300 -6.99 18.85 -4.87
CA GLN A 300 -6.01 19.92 -5.04
C GLN A 300 -4.63 19.47 -4.56
N TRP A 301 -3.87 18.82 -5.45
CA TRP A 301 -2.53 18.33 -5.13
C TRP A 301 -1.48 19.43 -5.23
N ASP A 302 -0.63 19.55 -4.21
CA ASP A 302 0.49 20.51 -4.11
C ASP A 302 1.79 20.01 -4.77
N ASP A 303 1.72 18.95 -5.57
CA ASP A 303 2.83 18.22 -6.18
C ASP A 303 3.78 17.51 -5.17
N ASN A 304 3.41 17.39 -3.88
CA ASN A 304 4.19 16.68 -2.87
C ASN A 304 3.57 15.33 -2.46
N PHE A 305 4.44 14.37 -2.13
CA PHE A 305 4.05 13.12 -1.48
C PHE A 305 4.28 13.24 0.03
N TYR A 306 3.31 12.75 0.81
CA TYR A 306 3.40 12.82 2.26
C TYR A 306 4.64 12.11 2.77
N THR A 307 5.32 12.76 3.71
CA THR A 307 6.48 12.20 4.38
C THR A 307 6.24 12.36 5.88
N PRO A 308 6.12 11.24 6.62
CA PRO A 308 5.91 11.32 8.05
C PRO A 308 7.12 11.97 8.72
N GLN A 309 6.89 12.67 9.83
CA GLN A 309 7.96 13.32 10.60
C GLN A 309 7.92 12.82 12.04
N MET A 310 9.10 12.57 12.61
CA MET A 310 9.22 12.52 14.06
C MET A 310 9.14 13.96 14.53
N GLU A 311 8.19 14.31 15.39
CA GLU A 311 8.34 15.53 16.15
C GLU A 311 9.57 15.37 17.06
N ASP A 312 10.44 16.36 17.06
CA ASP A 312 11.53 16.44 18.03
C ASP A 312 10.86 16.66 19.42
N ILE A 313 10.64 15.59 20.18
CA ILE A 313 10.22 15.65 21.59
C ILE A 313 11.40 16.10 22.45
#